data_AF-A0A5C8MAN2-F1
#
_entry.id   AF-A0A5C8MAN2-F1
#
_cell.length_a   1.000
_cell.length_b   1.000
_cell.length_c   1.000
_cell.angle_alpha   90.00
_cell.angle_beta   90.00
_cell.angle_gamma   90.00
#
_symmetry.space_group_name_H-M   'P 1'
#
loop_
_entity.id
_entity.type
_entity.pdbx_description
1 polymer ?
#
loop_
_entity_poly.entity_id
_entity_poly.type
_entity_poly.pdbx_seq_one_letter_code
_entity_poly.pdbx_strand_id
1 'polypeptide(L)'
;MDVDTKTVLFATEGKGKDTLTRFKQHIHDKGVETAQIKEFCCDMSAAFISGIAEQFPKAEVTFDKFHVMMMVNEAVNDVRKAEQKEAPQLKRAKYLWLKNETNLKEKQKEELQGLKEVLLF
;
A
#
# COMPACT_ATOMS: atom_id res chain seq x y z
N MET A 1 -1.41 14.18 8.81
CA MET A 1 -0.32 15.11 8.51
C MET A 1 -0.90 16.15 7.57
N ASP A 2 -0.74 17.43 7.87
CA ASP A 2 -0.95 18.47 6.87
C ASP A 2 0.18 18.32 5.84
N VAL A 3 -0.17 17.97 4.61
CA VAL A 3 0.80 17.66 3.55
C VAL A 3 1.54 18.90 3.09
N ASP A 4 0.88 20.06 3.13
CA ASP A 4 1.43 21.34 2.67
C ASP A 4 2.44 21.87 3.70
N THR A 5 2.09 21.81 4.99
CA THR A 5 2.96 22.32 6.07
C THR A 5 3.86 21.25 6.69
N LYS A 6 3.69 19.99 6.29
CA LYS A 6 4.35 18.80 6.89
C LYS A 6 4.11 18.66 8.39
N THR A 7 3.01 19.18 8.89
CA THR A 7 2.70 19.18 10.33
C THR A 7 1.92 17.93 10.73
N VAL A 8 2.35 17.27 11.81
CA VAL A 8 1.58 16.18 12.42
C VAL A 8 0.44 16.78 13.24
N LEU A 9 -0.81 16.46 12.88
CA LEU A 9 -1.99 16.99 13.56
C LEU A 9 -2.33 16.23 14.85
N PHE A 10 -2.10 14.92 14.86
CA PHE A 10 -2.42 14.04 15.96
C PHE A 10 -1.53 12.79 15.93
N ALA A 11 -1.04 12.38 17.10
CA ALA A 11 -0.32 11.13 17.30
C ALA A 11 -0.71 10.57 18.68
N THR A 12 -0.94 9.27 18.76
CA THR A 12 -1.30 8.58 20.00
C THR A 12 -0.74 7.17 19.97
N GLU A 13 -0.58 6.56 21.14
CA GLU A 13 -0.10 5.19 21.25
C GLU A 13 -1.16 4.17 20.80
N GLY A 14 -0.69 3.07 20.20
CA GLY A 14 -1.53 1.99 19.72
C GLY A 14 -1.83 2.05 18.21
N LYS A 15 -2.51 1.02 17.72
CA LYS A 15 -2.85 0.83 16.29
C LYS A 15 -4.26 0.24 16.07
N GLY A 16 -5.10 0.33 17.09
CA GLY A 16 -6.45 -0.24 17.08
C GLY A 16 -7.53 0.82 16.95
N LYS A 17 -8.80 0.40 16.95
CA LYS A 17 -9.98 1.28 16.85
C LYS A 17 -9.98 2.45 17.83
N ASP A 18 -9.48 2.23 19.04
CA ASP A 18 -9.44 3.26 20.09
C ASP A 18 -8.66 4.51 19.68
N THR A 19 -7.69 4.40 18.77
CA THR A 19 -6.94 5.56 18.27
C THR A 19 -7.83 6.49 17.45
N LEU A 20 -8.81 5.95 16.71
CA LEU A 20 -9.78 6.71 15.92
C LEU A 20 -10.82 7.38 16.81
N THR A 21 -11.22 6.74 17.90
CA THR A 21 -12.08 7.37 18.93
C THR A 21 -11.38 8.59 19.55
N ARG A 22 -10.10 8.44 19.91
CA ARG A 22 -9.31 9.56 20.46
C ARG A 22 -9.09 10.66 19.41
N PHE A 23 -8.85 10.30 18.16
CA PHE A 23 -8.72 11.26 17.07
C PHE A 23 -10.02 12.04 16.84
N LYS A 24 -11.17 11.36 16.83
CA LYS A 24 -12.49 11.98 16.74
C LYS A 24 -12.71 13.00 17.86
N GLN A 25 -12.39 12.63 19.11
CA GLN A 25 -12.49 13.56 20.23
C GLN A 25 -11.58 14.77 20.02
N HIS A 26 -10.33 14.54 19.61
CA HIS A 26 -9.35 15.61 19.37
C HIS A 26 -9.82 16.65 18.34
N ILE A 27 -10.41 16.22 17.21
CA ILE A 27 -10.90 17.15 16.19
C ILE A 27 -12.19 17.84 16.63
N HIS A 28 -13.05 17.17 17.38
CA HIS A 28 -14.27 17.75 17.96
C HIS A 28 -13.93 18.85 18.97
N ASP A 29 -12.92 18.62 19.84
CA ASP A 29 -12.43 19.63 20.79
C ASP A 29 -11.87 20.88 20.09
N LYS A 30 -11.46 20.74 18.82
CA LYS A 30 -11.04 21.83 17.94
C LYS A 30 -12.18 22.45 17.12
N GLY A 31 -13.42 22.04 17.36
CA GLY A 31 -14.61 22.54 16.66
C GLY A 31 -14.79 21.97 15.24
N VAL A 32 -14.13 20.86 14.92
CA VAL A 32 -14.30 20.18 13.62
C VAL A 32 -15.30 19.05 13.76
N GLU A 33 -16.36 19.13 12.96
CA GLU A 33 -17.37 18.07 12.87
C GLU A 33 -16.83 16.88 12.09
N THR A 34 -17.17 15.67 12.52
CA THR A 34 -16.73 14.42 11.84
C THR A 34 -17.15 14.37 10.37
N ALA A 35 -18.29 14.99 10.03
CA ALA A 35 -18.79 15.08 8.66
C ALA A 35 -17.90 15.94 7.72
N GLN A 36 -17.00 16.74 8.27
CA GLN A 36 -16.00 17.49 7.48
C GLN A 36 -14.85 16.60 7.01
N ILE A 37 -14.62 15.46 7.67
CA ILE A 37 -13.65 14.47 7.24
C ILE A 37 -14.30 13.60 6.15
N LYS A 38 -13.88 13.81 4.90
CA LYS A 38 -14.45 13.15 3.73
C LYS A 38 -13.71 11.88 3.32
N GLU A 39 -12.44 11.77 3.65
CA GLU A 39 -11.59 10.69 3.16
C GLU A 39 -10.51 10.33 4.20
N PHE A 40 -10.26 9.03 4.35
CA PHE A 40 -9.11 8.49 5.04
C PHE A 40 -8.20 7.79 4.04
N CYS A 41 -6.93 8.18 3.99
CA CYS A 41 -5.88 7.42 3.33
C CYS A 41 -5.14 6.59 4.39
N CYS A 42 -5.30 5.27 4.37
CA CYS A 42 -4.73 4.39 5.40
C CYS A 42 -4.24 3.05 4.82
N ASP A 43 -3.57 2.27 5.68
CA ASP A 43 -3.24 0.89 5.38
C ASP A 43 -4.51 0.00 5.30
N MET A 44 -4.33 -1.27 4.96
CA MET A 44 -5.42 -2.25 4.85
C MET A 44 -5.73 -2.97 6.18
N SER A 45 -5.40 -2.38 7.34
CA SER A 45 -5.71 -2.97 8.64
C SER A 45 -7.22 -3.04 8.87
N ALA A 46 -7.74 -4.26 9.06
CA ALA A 46 -9.15 -4.48 9.37
C ALA A 46 -9.63 -3.70 10.61
N ALA A 47 -8.74 -3.51 11.59
CA ALA A 47 -9.05 -2.72 12.78
C ALA A 47 -9.25 -1.23 12.45
N PHE A 48 -8.43 -0.66 11.56
CA PHE A 48 -8.57 0.72 11.10
C PHE A 48 -9.80 0.89 10.23
N ILE A 49 -10.00 0.02 9.23
CA ILE A 49 -11.17 0.06 8.35
C ILE A 49 -12.47 0.03 9.17
N SER A 50 -12.56 -0.91 10.13
CA SER A 50 -13.74 -1.01 10.97
C SER A 50 -13.89 0.18 11.94
N GLY A 51 -12.79 0.71 12.48
CA GLY A 51 -12.85 1.90 13.32
C GLY A 51 -13.25 3.16 12.55
N ILE A 52 -12.83 3.31 11.30
CA ILE A 52 -13.21 4.44 10.43
C ILE A 52 -14.69 4.35 10.11
N ALA A 53 -15.18 3.18 9.70
CA ALA A 53 -16.61 2.98 9.42
C ALA A 53 -17.50 3.28 10.63
N GLU A 54 -17.03 2.96 11.85
CA GLU A 54 -17.76 3.19 13.09
C GLU A 54 -17.74 4.66 13.52
N GLN A 55 -16.58 5.33 13.44
CA GLN A 55 -16.41 6.68 13.98
C GLN A 55 -16.68 7.79 12.96
N PHE A 56 -16.50 7.50 11.67
CA PHE A 56 -16.58 8.42 10.54
C PHE A 56 -17.39 7.81 9.37
N PRO A 57 -18.69 7.50 9.57
CA PRO A 57 -19.49 6.73 8.61
C PRO A 57 -19.72 7.41 7.25
N LYS A 58 -19.40 8.71 7.13
CA LYS A 58 -19.52 9.48 5.88
C LYS A 58 -18.20 9.60 5.11
N ALA A 59 -17.10 9.13 5.68
CA ALA A 59 -15.79 9.24 5.05
C ALA A 59 -15.53 8.04 4.14
N GLU A 60 -14.97 8.30 2.97
CA GLU A 60 -14.46 7.27 2.08
C GLU A 60 -13.10 6.76 2.57
N VAL A 61 -12.79 5.50 2.28
CA VAL A 61 -11.50 4.89 2.64
C VAL A 61 -10.73 4.61 1.36
N THR A 62 -9.57 5.24 1.24
CA THR A 62 -8.60 5.03 0.18
C THR A 62 -7.40 4.29 0.75
N PHE A 63 -7.03 3.16 0.15
CA PHE A 63 -5.83 2.45 0.58
C PHE A 63 -4.59 3.15 0.07
N ASP A 64 -3.58 3.29 0.94
CA ASP A 64 -2.34 3.92 0.51
C ASP A 64 -1.63 3.06 -0.55
N LYS A 65 -1.06 3.77 -1.53
CA LYS A 65 -0.37 3.18 -2.67
C LYS A 65 0.78 2.27 -2.27
N PHE A 66 1.49 2.55 -1.17
CA PHE A 66 2.67 1.79 -0.79
C PHE A 66 2.31 0.36 -0.40
N HIS A 67 1.30 0.17 0.45
CA HIS A 67 0.87 -1.17 0.85
C HIS A 67 0.26 -1.94 -0.33
N VAL A 68 -0.49 -1.28 -1.22
CA VAL A 68 -1.01 -1.90 -2.44
C VAL A 68 0.12 -2.41 -3.33
N MET A 69 1.12 -1.56 -3.61
CA MET A 69 2.28 -1.96 -4.42
C MET A 69 3.14 -3.03 -3.74
N MET A 70 3.23 -3.03 -2.42
CA MET A 70 3.92 -4.06 -1.65
C MET A 70 3.27 -5.44 -1.87
N MET A 71 1.95 -5.55 -1.77
CA MET A 71 1.23 -6.80 -2.02
C MET A 71 1.41 -7.30 -3.45
N VAL A 72 1.32 -6.41 -4.45
CA VAL A 72 1.54 -6.78 -5.85
C VAL A 72 2.96 -7.32 -6.05
N ASN A 73 3.97 -6.66 -5.47
CA ASN A 73 5.36 -7.10 -5.56
C ASN A 73 5.59 -8.45 -4.87
N GLU A 74 4.93 -8.70 -3.75
CA GLU A 74 4.97 -10.00 -3.06
C GLU A 74 4.36 -11.10 -3.93
N ALA A 75 3.17 -10.88 -4.46
CA ALA A 75 2.48 -11.83 -5.34
C ALA A 75 3.33 -12.19 -6.58
N VAL A 76 3.88 -11.19 -7.27
CA VAL A 76 4.78 -11.41 -8.42
C VAL A 76 6.00 -12.22 -8.02
N ASN A 77 6.61 -11.90 -6.87
CA ASN A 77 7.79 -12.61 -6.40
C ASN A 77 7.48 -14.05 -5.97
N ASP A 78 6.28 -14.32 -5.45
CA ASP A 78 5.88 -15.67 -5.04
C ASP A 78 5.58 -16.56 -6.25
N VAL A 79 4.93 -16.03 -7.30
CA VAL A 79 4.81 -16.72 -8.59
C VAL A 79 6.19 -17.01 -9.17
N ARG A 80 7.08 -16.02 -9.21
CA ARG A 80 8.47 -16.21 -9.67
C ARG A 80 9.20 -17.31 -8.89
N LYS A 81 9.04 -17.38 -7.56
CA LYS A 81 9.65 -18.46 -6.74
C LYS A 81 9.05 -19.82 -7.06
N ALA A 82 7.74 -19.90 -7.33
CA ALA A 82 7.07 -21.15 -7.68
C ALA A 82 7.59 -21.66 -9.04
N GLU A 83 7.61 -20.79 -10.06
CA GLU A 83 8.07 -21.12 -11.40
C GLU A 83 9.58 -21.40 -11.46
N GLN A 84 10.39 -20.76 -10.60
CA GLN A 84 11.84 -20.97 -10.54
C GLN A 84 12.23 -22.45 -10.34
N LYS A 85 11.34 -23.28 -9.77
CA LYS A 85 11.57 -24.71 -9.60
C LYS A 85 11.74 -25.45 -10.94
N GLU A 86 10.96 -25.06 -11.93
CA GLU A 86 10.97 -25.61 -13.29
C GLU A 86 11.80 -24.75 -14.25
N ALA A 87 11.99 -23.47 -13.93
CA ALA A 87 12.70 -22.47 -14.71
C ALA A 87 13.88 -21.86 -13.92
N PRO A 88 15.05 -22.53 -13.83
CA PRO A 88 16.22 -22.03 -13.09
C PRO A 88 16.70 -20.64 -13.49
N GLN A 89 16.44 -20.22 -14.73
CA GLN A 89 16.71 -18.87 -15.27
C GLN A 89 16.00 -17.75 -14.50
N LEU A 90 14.93 -18.03 -13.75
CA LEU A 90 14.28 -17.06 -12.86
C LEU A 90 15.06 -16.79 -11.58
N LYS A 91 16.13 -17.54 -11.31
CA LYS A 91 17.02 -17.30 -10.17
C LYS A 91 17.69 -15.94 -10.34
N ARG A 92 17.66 -15.11 -9.29
CA ARG A 92 18.18 -13.72 -9.28
C ARG A 92 17.46 -12.74 -10.23
N ALA A 93 16.37 -13.15 -10.90
CA ALA A 93 15.57 -12.27 -11.77
C ALA A 93 14.58 -11.34 -11.04
N LYS A 94 14.45 -11.42 -9.70
CA LYS A 94 13.42 -10.71 -8.91
C LYS A 94 13.24 -9.24 -9.32
N TYR A 95 14.32 -8.46 -9.37
CA TYR A 95 14.23 -7.03 -9.65
C TYR A 95 13.97 -6.68 -11.12
N LEU A 96 14.04 -7.63 -12.04
CA LEU A 96 13.57 -7.44 -13.41
C LEU A 96 12.04 -7.35 -13.44
N TRP A 97 11.37 -8.15 -12.60
CA TRP A 97 9.91 -8.19 -12.49
C TRP A 97 9.32 -7.10 -11.60
N LEU A 98 10.04 -6.67 -10.56
CA LEU A 98 9.52 -5.69 -9.57
C LEU A 98 9.76 -4.22 -9.94
N LYS A 99 10.56 -3.95 -10.97
CA LYS A 99 10.81 -2.58 -11.43
C LYS A 99 9.79 -2.20 -12.49
N ASN A 100 9.38 -0.94 -12.49
CA ASN A 100 8.62 -0.38 -13.61
C ASN A 100 9.43 -0.54 -14.91
N GLU A 101 8.77 -0.94 -16.00
CA GLU A 101 9.43 -1.16 -17.29
C GLU A 101 10.15 0.10 -17.81
N THR A 102 9.60 1.28 -17.51
CA THR A 102 10.23 2.58 -17.83
C THR A 102 11.55 2.84 -17.08
N ASN A 103 11.76 2.15 -15.94
CA ASN A 103 12.97 2.27 -15.12
C ASN A 103 14.00 1.16 -15.40
N LEU A 104 13.69 0.23 -16.31
CA LEU A 104 14.63 -0.81 -16.73
C LEU A 104 15.62 -0.26 -17.75
N LYS A 105 16.90 -0.62 -17.60
CA LYS A 105 17.90 -0.40 -18.65
C LYS A 105 17.62 -1.30 -19.85
N GLU A 106 18.06 -0.93 -21.05
CA GLU A 106 17.83 -1.72 -22.27
C GLU A 106 18.22 -3.19 -22.13
N LYS A 107 19.43 -3.47 -21.60
CA LYS A 107 19.87 -4.84 -21.30
C LYS A 107 18.92 -5.61 -20.36
N GLN A 108 18.30 -4.92 -19.41
CA GLN A 108 17.35 -5.53 -18.48
C GLN A 108 15.99 -5.78 -19.13
N LYS A 109 15.59 -4.96 -20.11
CA LYS A 109 14.39 -5.19 -20.92
C LYS A 109 14.56 -6.41 -21.81
N GLU A 110 15.72 -6.54 -22.47
CA GLU A 110 16.07 -7.73 -23.26
C GLU A 110 16.06 -9.00 -22.40
N GLU A 111 16.68 -8.95 -21.22
CA GLU A 111 16.70 -10.07 -20.27
C GLU A 111 15.29 -10.42 -19.79
N LEU A 112 14.46 -9.42 -19.45
CA LEU A 112 13.07 -9.64 -19.06
C LEU A 112 12.24 -10.24 -20.21
N GLN A 113 12.44 -9.77 -21.44
CA GLN A 113 11.74 -10.30 -22.62
C GLN A 113 12.09 -11.77 -22.87
N GLY A 114 13.37 -12.12 -22.83
CA GLY A 114 13.81 -13.51 -22.95
C GLY A 114 13.23 -14.41 -21.85
N LEU A 115 13.09 -13.89 -20.62
CA LEU A 115 12.44 -14.64 -19.54
C LEU A 115 10.94 -14.84 -19.77
N LYS A 116 10.23 -13.83 -20.29
CA LYS A 116 8.79 -13.92 -20.62
C LYS A 116 8.54 -15.00 -21.69
N GLU A 117 9.39 -15.07 -22.71
CA GLU A 117 9.28 -16.06 -23.79
C GLU A 117 9.46 -17.51 -23.31
N VAL A 118 10.37 -17.75 -22.37
CA VAL A 118 10.60 -19.10 -21.83
C VAL A 118 9.48 -19.55 -20.89
N LEU A 119 8.75 -18.62 -20.28
CA LEU A 119 7.65 -18.93 -19.35
C LEU A 119 6.31 -19.20 -20.04
N LEU A 120 6.21 -19.01 -21.36
CA LEU A 120 4.97 -19.19 -22.15
C LEU A 120 3.73 -18.58 -21.47
N PHE A 121 3.72 -17.26 -21.40
CA PHE A 121 2.50 -16.45 -21.46
C PHE A 121 2.50 -15.66 -22.77
#